data_AF-A0A614CRB4-F1
#
_entry.id   AF-A0A614CRB4-F1
#
_cell.length_a   1.000
_cell.length_b   1.000
_cell.length_c   1.000
_cell.angle_alpha   90.00
_cell.angle_beta   90.00
_cell.angle_gamma   90.00
#
_symmetry.space_group_name_H-M   'P 1'
#
loop_
_entity.id
_entity.type
_entity.pdbx_description
1 polymer ?
#
loop_
_entity_poly.entity_id
_entity_poly.type
_entity_poly.pdbx_seq_one_letter_code
_entity_poly.pdbx_strand_id
1 'polypeptide(L)'
;MSKAKFSAQAEKLKNLVDSARLQTSSSAVTATAPSQPNEGAEEVSGRPVAARTKAKNLKAIPLSYFEAHAELKATSKTSLDFSSYIIEAIREKLERDGAIGQ
;
A
#
# COMPACT_ATOMS: atom_id res chain seq x y z
N MET A 1 -23.40 -41.17 22.61
CA MET A 1 -21.95 -41.00 22.34
C MET A 1 -21.62 -39.51 22.24
N SER A 2 -20.56 -39.06 22.92
CA SER A 2 -19.72 -37.89 22.54
C SER A 2 -19.99 -36.47 23.07
N LYS A 3 -20.50 -36.25 24.29
CA LYS A 3 -20.37 -34.92 24.96
C LYS A 3 -18.95 -34.65 25.50
N ALA A 4 -18.21 -35.69 25.90
CA ALA A 4 -16.85 -35.56 26.44
C ALA A 4 -15.80 -35.13 25.39
N LYS A 5 -16.05 -35.37 24.10
CA LYS A 5 -15.12 -34.97 23.03
C LYS A 5 -15.22 -33.47 22.70
N PHE A 6 -16.40 -32.88 22.89
CA PHE A 6 -16.63 -31.46 22.61
C PHE A 6 -16.03 -30.57 23.70
N SER A 7 -16.12 -30.98 24.97
CA SER A 7 -15.51 -30.24 26.09
C SER A 7 -13.98 -30.24 26.02
N ALA A 8 -13.37 -31.37 25.64
CA ALA A 8 -11.93 -31.47 25.45
C ALA A 8 -11.43 -30.57 24.29
N GLN A 9 -12.24 -30.41 23.24
CA GLN A 9 -11.93 -29.46 22.16
C GLN A 9 -12.06 -28.01 22.61
N ALA A 10 -13.08 -27.70 23.43
CA ALA A 10 -13.30 -26.35 23.95
C ALA A 10 -12.15 -25.86 24.86
N GLU A 11 -11.61 -26.70 25.74
CA GLU A 11 -10.44 -26.32 26.54
C GLU A 11 -9.19 -26.12 25.69
N LYS A 12 -9.01 -26.95 24.65
CA LYS A 12 -7.87 -26.82 23.74
C LYS A 12 -7.92 -25.52 22.94
N LEU A 13 -9.12 -25.09 22.53
CA LEU A 13 -9.37 -23.79 21.89
C LEU A 13 -9.09 -22.62 22.84
N LYS A 14 -9.55 -22.71 24.10
CA LYS A 14 -9.31 -21.66 25.10
C LYS A 14 -7.81 -21.43 25.34
N ASN A 15 -7.05 -22.50 25.54
CA ASN A 15 -5.61 -22.41 25.75
C ASN A 15 -4.85 -21.90 24.51
N LEU A 16 -5.34 -22.17 23.30
CA LEU A 16 -4.75 -21.68 22.05
C LEU A 16 -4.96 -20.17 21.86
N VAL A 17 -6.15 -19.65 22.22
CA VAL A 17 -6.44 -18.22 22.16
C VAL A 17 -5.65 -17.46 23.23
N ASP A 18 -5.52 -18.02 24.44
CA ASP A 18 -4.76 -17.42 25.55
C ASP A 18 -3.23 -17.40 25.27
N SER A 19 -2.71 -18.31 24.44
CA SER A 19 -1.27 -18.39 24.08
C SER A 19 -0.89 -17.67 22.79
N ALA A 20 -1.87 -17.19 22.00
CA ALA A 20 -1.62 -16.42 20.79
C ALA A 20 -1.25 -14.97 21.14
N ARG A 21 0.03 -14.73 21.46
CA ARG A 21 0.58 -13.37 21.58
C ARG A 21 0.59 -12.71 20.19
N LEU A 22 -0.28 -11.73 19.96
CA LEU A 22 -0.25 -10.92 18.75
C LEU A 22 1.13 -10.28 18.62
N GLN A 23 1.92 -10.70 17.62
CA GLN A 23 3.10 -9.97 17.18
C GLN A 23 2.62 -8.71 16.47
N THR A 24 2.38 -7.64 17.24
CA THR A 24 2.33 -6.30 16.69
C THR A 24 3.76 -5.90 16.38
N SER A 25 4.15 -6.01 15.11
CA SER A 25 5.37 -5.37 14.62
C SER A 25 5.19 -3.85 14.72
N SER A 26 5.44 -3.32 15.91
CA SER A 26 5.79 -1.92 16.08
C SER A 26 7.15 -1.73 15.40
N SER A 27 7.13 -1.29 14.15
CA SER A 27 8.35 -0.99 13.40
C SER A 27 8.86 0.37 13.87
N ALA A 28 9.75 0.33 14.85
CA ALA A 28 10.64 1.45 15.19
C ALA A 28 12.08 1.03 14.87
N VAL A 29 12.52 1.44 13.67
CA VAL A 29 13.87 1.87 13.26
C VAL A 29 15.10 1.34 14.05
N THR A 30 15.95 0.55 13.39
CA THR A 30 17.39 0.79 13.08
C THR A 30 18.27 -0.48 13.06
N ALA A 31 19.06 -0.56 11.97
CA ALA A 31 20.39 -1.18 11.81
C ALA A 31 20.58 -2.73 11.73
N THR A 32 21.21 -3.10 10.61
CA THR A 32 22.19 -4.20 10.40
C THR A 32 21.67 -5.60 9.99
N ALA A 33 21.92 -5.94 8.71
CA ALA A 33 21.91 -7.28 8.11
C ALA A 33 23.11 -8.14 8.62
N PRO A 34 23.19 -9.50 8.50
CA PRO A 34 22.74 -10.30 7.33
C PRO A 34 22.25 -11.77 7.55
N SER A 35 21.78 -12.37 6.43
CA SER A 35 21.85 -13.80 6.00
C SER A 35 20.66 -14.78 6.16
N GLN A 36 19.94 -14.98 5.03
CA GLN A 36 19.48 -16.23 4.34
C GLN A 36 18.52 -17.26 5.00
N PRO A 37 17.86 -18.16 4.22
CA PRO A 37 17.20 -18.02 2.90
C PRO A 37 15.78 -18.65 2.88
N ASN A 38 14.88 -18.22 1.99
CA ASN A 38 13.79 -19.10 1.55
C ASN A 38 13.50 -18.89 0.06
N GLU A 39 13.55 -20.00 -0.67
CA GLU A 39 13.49 -20.10 -2.12
C GLU A 39 12.04 -20.19 -2.61
N GLY A 40 11.78 -19.66 -3.80
CA GLY A 40 10.65 -20.08 -4.64
C GLY A 40 9.59 -19.02 -4.92
N ALA A 41 9.87 -18.11 -5.86
CA ALA A 41 8.94 -17.69 -6.92
C ALA A 41 9.63 -16.71 -7.88
N GLU A 42 9.99 -17.22 -9.07
CA GLU A 42 10.01 -16.54 -10.37
C GLU A 42 10.48 -15.07 -10.40
N GLU A 43 11.76 -14.94 -10.75
CA GLU A 43 12.51 -13.73 -10.99
C GLU A 43 12.04 -13.01 -12.28
N VAL A 44 11.17 -12.00 -12.16
CA VAL A 44 11.30 -10.80 -13.00
C VAL A 44 12.12 -9.80 -12.19
N SER A 45 13.44 -9.97 -12.26
CA SER A 45 14.43 -9.02 -11.76
C SER A 45 14.43 -7.76 -12.65
N GLY A 46 13.32 -7.03 -12.61
CA GLY A 46 13.31 -5.62 -12.91
C GLY A 46 13.81 -4.90 -11.67
N ARG A 47 15.14 -4.74 -11.53
CA ARG A 47 15.71 -3.83 -10.53
C ARG A 47 14.90 -2.53 -10.59
N PRO A 48 14.21 -2.10 -9.52
CA PRO A 48 13.47 -0.85 -9.57
C PRO A 48 14.51 0.25 -9.80
N VAL A 49 14.55 0.75 -11.04
CA VAL A 49 15.32 1.95 -11.35
C VAL A 49 14.72 3.01 -10.47
N ALA A 50 15.48 3.45 -9.47
CA ALA A 50 15.00 4.44 -8.52
C ALA A 50 14.47 5.64 -9.32
N ALA A 51 13.16 5.88 -9.20
CA ALA A 51 12.50 6.94 -9.94
C ALA A 51 13.19 8.27 -9.59
N ARG A 52 13.76 8.93 -10.59
CA ARG A 52 14.42 10.24 -10.43
C ARG A 52 13.36 11.32 -10.18
N THR A 53 12.87 11.38 -8.95
CA THR A 53 11.84 12.32 -8.51
C THR A 53 12.43 13.48 -7.73
N LYS A 54 11.74 14.62 -7.73
CA LYS A 54 12.03 15.76 -6.86
C LYS A 54 10.76 16.09 -6.08
N ALA A 55 10.88 16.26 -4.77
CA ALA A 55 9.78 16.69 -3.94
C ALA A 55 9.36 18.14 -4.26
N LYS A 56 8.06 18.40 -4.30
CA LYS A 56 7.50 19.74 -4.52
C LYS A 56 6.35 19.97 -3.55
N ASN A 57 6.33 21.14 -2.92
CA ASN A 57 5.19 21.63 -2.14
C ASN A 57 4.50 22.73 -2.96
N LEU A 58 3.21 22.57 -3.24
CA LEU A 58 2.40 23.56 -3.93
C LEU A 58 1.99 24.64 -2.93
N LYS A 59 2.08 25.93 -3.31
CA LYS A 59 1.83 27.06 -2.40
C LYS A 59 0.39 27.09 -1.88
N ALA A 60 -0.56 26.92 -2.79
CA ALA A 60 -1.99 26.82 -2.49
C ALA A 60 -2.68 26.18 -3.70
N ILE A 61 -3.69 25.37 -3.45
CA ILE A 61 -4.54 24.78 -4.47
C ILE A 61 -5.97 25.25 -4.21
N PRO A 62 -6.71 25.71 -5.23
CA PRO A 62 -8.12 26.09 -5.06
C PRO A 62 -8.96 24.96 -4.45
N LEU A 63 -9.83 25.31 -3.50
CA LEU A 63 -10.73 24.36 -2.84
C LEU A 63 -11.68 23.68 -3.83
N SER A 64 -12.11 24.41 -4.87
CA SER A 64 -12.95 23.87 -5.93
C SER A 64 -12.32 22.66 -6.64
N TYR A 65 -10.98 22.56 -6.70
CA TYR A 65 -10.31 21.41 -7.32
C TYR A 65 -10.30 20.19 -6.39
N PHE A 66 -10.26 20.40 -5.08
CA PHE A 66 -10.41 19.32 -4.10
C PHE A 66 -11.84 18.77 -4.11
N GLU A 67 -12.83 19.66 -4.15
CA GLU A 67 -14.25 19.28 -4.22
C GLU A 67 -14.54 18.48 -5.49
N ALA A 68 -14.11 18.99 -6.65
CA ALA A 68 -14.26 18.28 -7.92
C ALA A 68 -13.56 16.91 -7.91
N HIS A 69 -12.36 16.79 -7.32
CA HIS A 69 -11.69 15.49 -7.20
C HIS A 69 -12.44 14.52 -6.27
N ALA A 70 -12.96 15.02 -5.15
CA ALA A 70 -13.77 14.22 -4.24
C ALA A 70 -15.04 13.68 -4.93
N GLU A 71 -15.70 14.49 -5.75
CA GLU A 71 -16.83 14.06 -6.58
C GLU A 71 -16.42 12.99 -7.61
N LEU A 72 -15.27 13.15 -8.27
CA LEU A 72 -14.76 12.14 -9.21
C LEU A 72 -14.45 10.81 -8.51
N LYS A 73 -13.94 10.85 -7.27
CA LYS A 73 -13.74 9.63 -6.46
C LYS A 73 -15.08 9.02 -6.04
N ALA A 74 -16.03 9.82 -5.58
CA ALA A 74 -17.35 9.35 -5.16
C ALA A 74 -18.11 8.71 -6.34
N THR A 75 -18.00 9.29 -7.53
CA THR A 75 -18.60 8.77 -8.77
C THR A 75 -17.78 7.66 -9.42
N SER A 76 -16.71 7.18 -8.77
CA SER A 76 -15.83 6.11 -9.25
C SER A 76 -15.20 6.38 -10.63
N LYS A 77 -15.11 7.65 -11.04
CA LYS A 77 -14.39 8.06 -12.25
C LYS A 77 -12.88 8.02 -12.07
N THR A 78 -12.42 8.09 -10.82
CA THR A 78 -11.01 7.90 -10.48
C THR A 78 -10.87 7.21 -9.13
N SER A 79 -9.91 6.31 -9.01
CA SER A 79 -9.50 5.70 -7.73
C SER A 79 -8.27 6.40 -7.13
N LEU A 80 -7.59 7.25 -7.91
CA LEU A 80 -6.34 7.89 -7.53
C LEU A 80 -6.57 8.85 -6.36
N ASP A 81 -5.56 8.97 -5.50
CA ASP A 81 -5.47 10.06 -4.53
C ASP A 81 -5.15 11.38 -5.27
N PHE A 82 -5.32 12.50 -4.56
CA PHE A 82 -5.21 13.82 -5.20
C PHE A 82 -3.81 14.08 -5.75
N SER A 83 -2.76 13.65 -5.04
CA SER A 83 -1.38 13.78 -5.47
C SER A 83 -1.08 13.00 -6.76
N SER A 84 -1.49 11.73 -6.84
CA SER A 84 -1.28 10.95 -8.07
C SER A 84 -2.12 11.48 -9.22
N TYR A 85 -3.33 11.94 -8.94
CA TYR A 85 -4.19 12.58 -9.94
C TYR A 85 -3.55 13.83 -10.56
N ILE A 86 -2.87 14.65 -9.74
CA ILE A 86 -2.12 15.82 -10.24
C ILE A 86 -0.94 15.37 -11.14
N ILE A 87 -0.23 14.31 -10.77
CA ILE A 87 0.91 13.82 -11.56
C ILE A 87 0.45 13.32 -12.93
N GLU A 88 -0.64 12.56 -12.99
CA GLU A 88 -1.24 12.10 -14.26
C GLU A 88 -1.71 13.28 -15.12
N ALA A 89 -2.36 14.29 -14.52
CA ALA A 89 -2.78 15.47 -15.26
C ALA A 89 -1.59 16.23 -15.89
N ILE A 90 -0.45 16.30 -15.19
CA ILE A 90 0.78 16.88 -15.74
C ILE A 90 1.33 16.02 -16.86
N ARG A 91 1.39 14.70 -16.67
CA ARG A 91 1.85 13.76 -17.70
C ARG A 91 1.03 13.92 -18.99
N GLU A 92 -0.29 13.83 -18.89
CA GLU A 92 -1.21 13.96 -20.02
C GLU A 92 -1.05 15.31 -20.73
N LYS A 93 -0.83 16.40 -19.97
CA LYS A 93 -0.57 17.72 -20.55
C LYS A 93 0.75 17.76 -21.33
N LEU A 94 1.82 17.20 -20.78
CA LEU A 94 3.12 17.15 -21.46
C LEU A 94 3.12 16.24 -22.70
N GLU A 95 2.39 15.13 -22.66
CA GLU A 95 2.17 14.26 -23.82
C GLU A 95 1.37 14.98 -24.91
N ARG A 96 0.27 15.65 -24.55
CA ARG A 96 -0.54 16.46 -25.48
C ARG A 96 0.25 17.62 -26.11
N ASP A 97 1.18 18.20 -25.35
CA ASP A 97 2.06 19.26 -25.83
C ASP A 97 3.30 18.72 -26.58
N GLY A 98 3.45 17.39 -26.70
CA GLY A 98 4.54 16.73 -27.45
C GLY A 98 5.91 16.79 -26.77
N ALA A 99 5.96 17.14 -25.48
CA ALA A 99 7.20 17.29 -24.73
C ALA A 99 7.78 15.96 -24.24
N ILE A 100 6.94 14.93 -24.09
CA ILE A 100 7.31 13.55 -23.71
C ILE A 100 6.47 12.54 -24.50
N GLY A 101 6.93 11.28 -24.60
CA GLY A 101 6.14 10.17 -25.17
C GLY A 101 6.24 9.97 -26.69
N GLN A 102 7.32 10.45 -27.32
CA GLN A 102 7.69 10.11 -28.70
C GLN A 102 8.24 8.68 -28.80
#